data_AF-A0A7V0MGY3-F1
#
_entry.id   AF-A0A7V0MGY3-F1
#
_cell.length_a   1.000
_cell.length_b   1.000
_cell.length_c   1.000
_cell.angle_alpha   90.00
_cell.angle_beta   90.00
_cell.angle_gamma   90.00
#
_symmetry.space_group_name_H-M   'P 1'
#
loop_
_entity.id
_entity.type
_entity.pdbx_description
1 polymer ?
#
loop_
_entity_poly.entity_id
_entity_poly.type
_entity_poly.pdbx_seq_one_letter_code
_entity_poly.pdbx_strand_id
1 'polypeptide(L)'
;MTNKLPEPKENDNIDCHLQQVGMGTLICRAARQTGDKTTNEVNPTICFNCSAGKIFRKVGCDAVSPKILIYTYPGEPFFYINSLFCNIRKRETTLDFCRTCGLATAETTREIVSTTRGLFEAQGFYSAYKDLEKARVSIRDGNFENAVTRSIASLESTMRICHEKLEKPLPSKRQVTDLWKSTRTFLHFDELDPSGATSTLMNALYGVVTNLGRLRNTLGDAHGKGIFQPDVSENIAELAINTASTLSTAIIRRFNQIKKKQNE
;
A
#
# COMPACT_ATOMS: atom_id res chain seq x y z
N MET A 1 -10.56 -24.60 -16.13
CA MET A 1 -9.91 -23.64 -17.03
C MET A 1 -8.86 -22.90 -16.22
N THR A 2 -7.58 -23.16 -16.47
CA THR A 2 -6.47 -22.48 -15.79
C THR A 2 -6.45 -21.03 -16.22
N ASN A 3 -6.92 -20.13 -15.35
CA ASN A 3 -6.83 -18.68 -15.52
C ASN A 3 -5.35 -18.27 -15.48
N LYS A 4 -4.61 -18.50 -16.57
CA LYS A 4 -3.31 -17.86 -16.77
C LYS A 4 -3.60 -16.38 -16.99
N LEU A 5 -3.20 -15.56 -16.02
CA LEU A 5 -3.15 -14.11 -16.20
C LEU A 5 -2.41 -13.81 -17.52
N PRO A 6 -2.92 -12.90 -18.35
CA PRO A 6 -2.26 -12.53 -19.60
C PRO A 6 -0.83 -12.06 -19.30
N GLU A 7 0.11 -12.39 -20.19
CA GLU A 7 1.48 -11.93 -20.05
C GLU A 7 1.54 -10.40 -20.11
N PRO A 8 2.37 -9.77 -19.27
CA PRO A 8 2.47 -8.33 -19.21
C PRO A 8 3.09 -7.76 -20.49
N LYS A 9 2.66 -6.57 -20.90
CA LYS A 9 3.23 -5.82 -22.02
C LYS A 9 4.52 -5.11 -21.60
N GLU A 10 5.30 -4.68 -22.58
CA GLU A 10 6.63 -4.07 -22.41
C GLU A 10 6.64 -2.83 -21.49
N ASN A 11 5.52 -2.12 -21.39
CA ASN A 11 5.36 -0.91 -20.57
C ASN A 11 4.51 -1.13 -19.31
N ASP A 12 4.16 -2.38 -18.98
CA ASP A 12 3.35 -2.66 -17.79
C ASP A 12 4.16 -2.42 -16.52
N ASN A 13 3.60 -1.65 -15.58
CA ASN A 13 4.19 -1.50 -14.26
C ASN A 13 3.92 -2.75 -13.42
N ILE A 14 4.99 -3.47 -13.06
CA ILE A 14 4.89 -4.70 -12.27
C ILE A 14 5.28 -4.42 -10.83
N ASP A 15 4.30 -4.22 -9.95
CA ASP A 15 4.53 -3.93 -8.54
C ASP A 15 5.58 -4.89 -7.91
N CYS A 16 6.69 -4.33 -7.45
CA CYS A 16 7.81 -5.06 -6.89
C CYS A 16 8.70 -4.13 -6.07
N HIS A 17 8.83 -4.39 -4.76
CA HIS A 17 9.71 -3.62 -3.86
C HIS A 17 11.20 -3.62 -4.25
N LEU A 18 11.64 -4.46 -5.20
CA LEU A 18 13.03 -4.53 -5.64
C LEU A 18 13.31 -3.73 -6.91
N GLN A 19 12.27 -3.19 -7.55
CA GLN A 19 12.43 -2.41 -8.78
C GLN A 19 12.83 -0.96 -8.50
N GLN A 20 13.56 -0.39 -9.45
CA GLN A 20 13.89 1.02 -9.52
C GLN A 20 13.93 1.46 -10.99
N VAL A 21 13.52 2.69 -11.29
CA VAL A 21 13.72 3.28 -12.62
C VAL A 21 15.11 3.90 -12.68
N GLY A 22 15.95 3.47 -13.62
CA GLY A 22 17.28 4.02 -13.87
C GLY A 22 17.42 4.46 -15.33
N MET A 23 17.80 5.70 -15.61
CA MET A 23 18.03 6.24 -16.97
C MET A 23 17.04 5.76 -18.07
N GLY A 24 15.74 5.66 -17.75
CA GLY A 24 14.71 5.21 -18.69
C GLY A 24 14.52 3.68 -18.82
N THR A 25 15.28 2.87 -18.08
CA THR A 25 15.16 1.42 -18.00
C THR A 25 14.72 0.97 -16.60
N LEU A 26 14.13 -0.22 -16.51
CA LEU A 26 13.72 -0.82 -15.25
C LEU A 26 14.87 -1.67 -14.70
N ILE A 27 15.26 -1.42 -13.45
CA ILE A 27 16.39 -2.06 -12.78
C ILE A 27 15.91 -2.90 -11.61
N CYS A 28 16.48 -4.09 -11.43
CA CYS A 28 16.29 -4.95 -10.27
C CYS A 28 17.44 -4.77 -9.27
N ARG A 29 17.14 -4.24 -8.08
CA ARG A 29 18.13 -4.03 -7.00
C ARG A 29 18.71 -5.31 -6.42
N ALA A 30 18.09 -6.45 -6.67
CA ALA A 30 18.55 -7.76 -6.19
C ALA A 30 19.30 -8.57 -7.26
N ALA A 31 19.40 -8.05 -8.49
CA ALA A 31 20.19 -8.66 -9.54
C ALA A 31 21.68 -8.48 -9.24
N ARG A 32 22.42 -9.59 -9.28
CA ARG A 32 23.87 -9.60 -9.08
C ARG A 32 24.55 -9.51 -10.44
N GLN A 33 25.41 -8.51 -10.60
CA GLN A 33 26.24 -8.32 -11.79
C GLN A 33 27.60 -8.99 -11.58
N THR A 34 27.61 -10.32 -11.52
CA THR A 34 28.83 -11.12 -11.35
C THR A 34 29.16 -11.80 -12.67
N GLY A 35 29.98 -11.15 -13.51
CA GLY A 35 30.48 -11.66 -14.79
C GLY A 35 29.95 -10.92 -16.02
N ASP A 36 30.62 -11.12 -17.16
CA ASP A 36 30.52 -10.28 -18.37
C ASP A 36 29.15 -10.29 -19.08
N LYS A 37 28.27 -11.26 -18.74
CA LYS A 37 26.95 -11.41 -19.38
C LYS A 37 25.79 -11.10 -18.44
N THR A 38 26.08 -10.61 -17.24
CA THR A 38 25.04 -10.34 -16.23
C THR A 38 24.63 -8.87 -16.21
N THR A 39 23.33 -8.61 -16.17
CA THR A 39 22.77 -7.25 -16.06
C THR A 39 21.87 -7.13 -14.83
N ASN A 40 21.53 -5.90 -14.47
CA ASN A 40 20.47 -5.60 -13.52
C ASN A 40 19.21 -5.02 -14.21
N GLU A 41 19.28 -4.78 -15.52
CA GLU A 41 18.13 -4.39 -16.33
C GLU A 41 17.11 -5.53 -16.42
N VAL A 42 15.83 -5.18 -16.30
CA VAL A 42 14.69 -6.10 -16.35
C VAL A 42 13.59 -5.54 -17.22
N ASN A 43 12.70 -6.41 -17.68
CA ASN A 43 11.45 -6.03 -18.33
C ASN A 43 10.25 -6.53 -17.50
N PRO A 44 9.02 -6.08 -17.81
CA PRO A 44 7.82 -6.51 -17.10
C PRO A 44 7.63 -8.04 -17.04
N THR A 45 7.97 -8.76 -18.11
CA THR A 45 7.87 -10.23 -18.16
C THR A 45 8.75 -10.92 -17.12
N ILE A 46 10.01 -10.50 -16.99
CA ILE A 46 10.94 -11.01 -15.97
C ILE A 46 10.39 -10.73 -14.58
N CYS A 47 9.95 -9.50 -14.32
CA CYS A 47 9.43 -9.11 -13.01
C CYS A 47 8.11 -9.80 -12.64
N PHE A 48 7.28 -10.09 -13.64
CA PHE A 48 6.03 -10.80 -13.45
C PHE A 48 6.29 -12.27 -13.10
N ASN A 49 7.28 -12.89 -13.74
CA ASN A 49 7.60 -14.29 -13.53
C ASN A 49 8.51 -14.55 -12.31
N CYS A 50 9.26 -13.55 -11.85
CA CYS A 50 10.14 -13.62 -10.68
C CYS A 50 9.39 -14.00 -9.39
N SER A 51 9.90 -15.02 -8.68
CA SER A 51 9.30 -15.51 -7.42
C SER A 51 9.29 -14.45 -6.31
N ALA A 52 10.32 -13.59 -6.22
CA ALA A 52 10.32 -12.50 -5.24
C ALA A 52 9.24 -11.45 -5.56
N GLY A 53 9.07 -11.10 -6.84
CA GLY A 53 7.98 -10.24 -7.29
C GLY A 53 6.60 -10.86 -7.03
N LYS A 54 6.45 -12.17 -7.28
CA LYS A 54 5.21 -12.90 -6.96
C LYS A 54 4.91 -12.90 -5.47
N ILE A 55 5.90 -13.10 -4.61
CA ILE A 55 5.74 -13.01 -3.15
C ILE A 55 5.28 -11.61 -2.76
N PHE A 56 5.90 -10.57 -3.31
CA PHE A 56 5.49 -9.20 -3.02
C PHE A 56 4.06 -8.90 -3.47
N ARG A 57 3.69 -9.22 -4.72
CA ARG A 57 2.34 -8.92 -5.24
C ARG A 57 1.24 -9.76 -4.62
N LYS A 58 1.50 -11.05 -4.37
CA LYS A 58 0.49 -12.00 -3.87
C LYS A 58 0.42 -12.08 -2.36
N VAL A 59 1.55 -11.95 -1.68
CA VAL A 59 1.66 -12.06 -0.22
C VAL A 59 1.86 -10.69 0.44
N GLY A 60 2.26 -9.66 -0.31
CA GLY A 60 2.60 -8.37 0.28
C GLY A 60 3.88 -8.42 1.10
N CYS A 61 4.74 -9.43 0.90
CA CYS A 61 5.96 -9.62 1.70
C CYS A 61 7.19 -9.11 0.96
N ASP A 62 7.89 -8.19 1.61
CA ASP A 62 9.13 -7.52 1.20
C ASP A 62 10.34 -7.93 2.05
N ALA A 63 10.16 -8.90 2.96
CA ALA A 63 11.23 -9.45 3.77
C ALA A 63 12.11 -10.47 3.02
N VAL A 64 11.74 -10.82 1.79
CA VAL A 64 12.44 -11.85 1.00
C VAL A 64 13.51 -11.19 0.15
N SER A 65 14.76 -11.56 0.41
CA SER A 65 15.89 -11.20 -0.44
C SER A 65 16.21 -12.35 -1.40
N PRO A 66 16.01 -12.14 -2.72
CA PRO A 66 16.41 -13.13 -3.70
C PRO A 66 17.88 -12.96 -4.08
N LYS A 67 18.54 -14.05 -4.46
CA LYS A 67 19.81 -14.03 -5.19
C LYS A 67 19.51 -14.24 -6.67
N ILE A 68 19.37 -13.15 -7.42
CA ILE A 68 18.98 -13.19 -8.83
C ILE A 68 20.20 -12.97 -9.72
N LEU A 69 20.32 -13.78 -10.77
CA LEU A 69 21.20 -13.55 -11.91
C LEU A 69 20.32 -13.31 -13.13
N ILE A 70 20.58 -12.22 -13.85
CA ILE A 70 19.89 -11.89 -15.10
C ILE A 70 20.94 -11.91 -16.20
N TYR A 71 20.68 -12.67 -17.25
CA TYR A 71 21.62 -12.82 -18.36
C TYR A 71 21.16 -12.04 -19.58
N THR A 72 22.12 -11.35 -20.20
CA THR A 72 21.96 -10.76 -21.52
C THR A 72 22.48 -11.78 -22.54
N TYR A 73 21.56 -12.41 -23.28
CA TYR A 73 21.89 -13.25 -24.42
C TYR A 73 21.38 -12.57 -25.71
N PRO A 74 22.02 -12.80 -26.87
CA PRO A 74 21.44 -12.41 -28.15
C PRO A 74 20.10 -13.17 -28.34
N GLY A 75 18.98 -12.53 -27.98
CA GLY A 75 17.66 -13.16 -27.84
C GLY A 75 16.88 -12.57 -26.66
N GLU A 76 15.93 -13.33 -26.11
CA GLU A 76 15.17 -12.89 -24.94
C GLU A 76 15.99 -13.02 -23.64
N PRO A 77 16.01 -11.97 -22.80
CA PRO A 77 16.68 -12.04 -21.50
C PRO A 77 16.00 -13.07 -20.60
N PHE A 78 16.78 -13.99 -20.03
CA PHE A 78 16.29 -14.95 -19.04
C PHE A 78 16.95 -14.70 -17.69
N PHE A 79 16.24 -15.08 -16.62
CA PHE A 79 16.68 -14.88 -15.25
C PHE A 79 16.68 -16.21 -14.49
N TYR A 80 17.57 -16.31 -13.52
CA TYR A 80 17.64 -17.43 -12.59
C TYR A 80 17.69 -16.91 -11.15
N ILE A 81 16.95 -17.56 -10.25
CA ILE A 81 16.94 -17.25 -8.82
C ILE A 81 17.65 -18.40 -8.11
N ASN A 82 18.88 -18.17 -7.64
CA ASN A 82 19.66 -19.19 -6.92
C ASN A 82 18.96 -19.59 -5.62
N SER A 83 18.47 -18.61 -4.87
CA SER A 83 17.69 -18.84 -3.65
C SER A 83 16.85 -17.63 -3.27
N LEU A 84 15.81 -17.89 -2.47
CA LEU A 84 14.99 -16.88 -1.80
C LEU A 84 15.23 -17.00 -0.30
N PHE A 85 15.79 -15.97 0.32
CA PHE A 85 16.05 -15.96 1.75
C PHE A 85 15.10 -15.01 2.47
N CYS A 86 14.44 -15.49 3.53
CA CYS A 86 13.61 -14.64 4.39
C CYS A 86 14.50 -13.98 5.44
N ASN A 87 14.60 -12.65 5.40
CA ASN A 87 15.44 -11.89 6.34
C ASN A 87 14.90 -11.87 7.76
N ILE A 88 13.60 -12.14 7.96
CA ILE A 88 12.96 -12.17 9.28
C ILE A 88 13.04 -13.56 9.89
N ARG A 89 12.59 -14.60 9.17
CA ARG A 89 12.65 -15.99 9.65
C ARG A 89 14.05 -16.61 9.60
N LYS A 90 15.03 -15.91 9.01
CA LYS A 90 16.42 -16.36 8.85
C LYS A 90 16.54 -17.76 8.22
N ARG A 91 15.75 -18.03 7.18
CA ARG A 91 15.74 -19.30 6.46
C ARG A 91 15.46 -19.12 4.97
N GLU A 92 15.81 -20.12 4.17
CA GLU A 92 15.32 -20.21 2.80
C GLU A 92 13.78 -20.33 2.77
N THR A 93 13.17 -19.74 1.76
CA THR A 93 11.71 -19.64 1.63
C THR A 93 11.26 -19.86 0.20
N THR A 94 9.95 -20.03 0.02
CA THR A 94 9.29 -20.12 -1.27
C THR A 94 8.00 -19.30 -1.22
N LEU A 95 7.32 -19.15 -2.37
CA LEU A 95 6.00 -18.52 -2.39
C LEU A 95 5.01 -19.24 -1.46
N ASP A 96 5.03 -20.58 -1.44
CA ASP A 96 4.11 -21.37 -0.63
C ASP A 96 4.42 -21.26 0.87
N PHE A 97 5.69 -21.23 1.26
CA PHE A 97 6.05 -20.92 2.65
C PHE A 97 5.64 -19.51 3.06
N CYS A 98 5.73 -18.52 2.17
CA CYS A 98 5.31 -17.16 2.47
C CYS A 98 3.78 -17.05 2.59
N ARG A 99 3.01 -17.81 1.81
CA ARG A 99 1.54 -17.82 1.87
C ARG A 99 1.00 -18.29 3.22
N THR A 100 1.67 -19.24 3.85
CA THR A 100 1.27 -19.81 5.15
C THR A 100 2.04 -19.20 6.32
N CYS A 101 2.88 -18.19 6.07
CA CYS A 101 3.69 -17.59 7.11
C CYS A 101 2.85 -16.66 7.99
N GLY A 102 2.74 -16.94 9.29
CA GLY A 102 2.12 -16.05 10.27
C GLY A 102 2.92 -14.77 10.59
N LEU A 103 3.87 -14.36 9.74
CA LEU A 103 4.36 -12.96 9.71
C LEU A 103 3.48 -12.09 8.80
N ALA A 104 2.59 -12.73 8.04
CA ALA A 104 1.73 -12.05 7.12
C ALA A 104 0.48 -11.58 7.86
N THR A 105 0.18 -10.30 7.69
CA THR A 105 -1.17 -9.74 7.84
C THR A 105 -2.21 -10.75 7.35
N ALA A 106 -3.37 -10.81 8.01
CA ALA A 106 -4.49 -11.64 7.60
C ALA A 106 -4.75 -11.49 6.09
N GLU A 107 -5.18 -12.57 5.44
CA GLU A 107 -5.40 -12.57 3.98
C GLU A 107 -6.32 -11.44 3.52
N THR A 108 -7.40 -11.19 4.27
CA THR A 108 -8.32 -10.09 4.02
C THR A 108 -7.64 -8.73 4.13
N THR A 109 -6.83 -8.52 5.17
CA THR A 109 -6.04 -7.29 5.37
C THR A 109 -5.09 -7.07 4.19
N ARG A 110 -4.42 -8.14 3.73
CA ARG A 110 -3.52 -8.08 2.58
C ARG A 110 -4.24 -7.67 1.29
N GLU A 111 -5.41 -8.24 1.00
CA GLU A 111 -6.18 -7.91 -0.21
C GLU A 111 -6.65 -6.46 -0.22
N ILE A 112 -7.18 -5.98 0.92
CA ILE A 112 -7.61 -4.58 1.09
C ILE A 112 -6.42 -3.64 0.86
N VAL A 113 -5.31 -3.88 1.56
CA VAL A 113 -4.10 -3.05 1.47
C VAL A 113 -3.53 -3.06 0.06
N SER A 114 -3.39 -4.23 -0.58
CA SER A 114 -2.86 -4.34 -1.95
C SER A 114 -3.72 -3.59 -2.96
N THR A 115 -5.04 -3.69 -2.84
CA THR A 115 -5.98 -2.96 -3.70
C THR A 115 -5.84 -1.44 -3.51
N THR A 116 -5.75 -0.96 -2.27
CA THR A 116 -5.58 0.47 -1.98
C THR A 116 -4.21 0.98 -2.44
N ARG A 117 -3.14 0.20 -2.29
CA ARG A 117 -1.80 0.54 -2.80
C ARG A 117 -1.81 0.78 -4.31
N GLY A 118 -2.36 -0.16 -5.08
CA GLY A 118 -2.46 -0.02 -6.53
C GLY A 118 -3.30 1.20 -6.94
N LEU A 119 -4.37 1.49 -6.20
CA LEU A 119 -5.16 2.70 -6.41
C LEU A 119 -4.37 3.98 -6.13
N PHE A 120 -3.58 4.02 -5.05
CA PHE A 120 -2.75 5.19 -4.75
C PHE A 120 -1.69 5.45 -5.82
N GLU A 121 -1.02 4.41 -6.31
CA GLU A 121 -0.05 4.54 -7.40
C GLU A 121 -0.72 5.05 -8.68
N ALA A 122 -1.81 4.40 -9.11
CA ALA A 122 -2.52 4.74 -10.33
C ALA A 122 -3.08 6.17 -10.34
N GLN A 123 -3.41 6.72 -9.16
CA GLN A 123 -3.98 8.05 -9.02
C GLN A 123 -2.95 9.10 -8.60
N GLY A 124 -1.68 8.74 -8.39
CA GLY A 124 -0.62 9.64 -7.94
C GLY A 124 -0.85 10.20 -6.53
N PHE A 125 -1.18 9.32 -5.57
CA PHE A 125 -1.36 9.62 -4.14
C PHE A 125 -0.13 9.15 -3.33
N TYR A 126 1.06 9.63 -3.71
CA TYR A 126 2.33 9.05 -3.27
C TYR A 126 2.63 9.18 -1.76
N SER A 127 2.19 10.25 -1.10
CA SER A 127 2.38 10.38 0.37
C SER A 127 1.52 9.35 1.12
N ALA A 128 0.24 9.20 0.73
CA ALA A 128 -0.65 8.19 1.29
C ALA A 128 -0.13 6.77 1.04
N TYR A 129 0.40 6.50 -0.16
CA TYR A 129 1.09 5.24 -0.48
C TYR A 129 2.24 4.95 0.48
N LYS A 130 3.13 5.92 0.70
CA LYS A 130 4.29 5.74 1.59
C LYS A 130 3.86 5.46 3.04
N ASP A 131 2.82 6.14 3.52
CA ASP A 131 2.30 5.90 4.87
C ASP A 131 1.64 4.52 4.98
N LEU A 132 0.88 4.09 3.97
CA LEU A 132 0.30 2.75 3.91
C LEU A 132 1.38 1.64 3.92
N GLU A 133 2.47 1.82 3.17
CA GLU A 133 3.59 0.88 3.17
C GLU A 133 4.27 0.78 4.53
N LYS A 134 4.48 1.92 5.19
CA LYS A 134 5.04 1.93 6.55
C LYS A 134 4.10 1.23 7.53
N ALA A 135 2.78 1.40 7.40
CA ALA A 135 1.81 0.71 8.23
C ALA A 135 1.90 -0.82 8.04
N ARG A 136 1.90 -1.29 6.79
CA ARG A 136 2.04 -2.71 6.44
C ARG A 136 3.31 -3.33 7.02
N VAL A 137 4.45 -2.65 6.85
CA VAL A 137 5.74 -3.09 7.41
C VAL A 137 5.71 -3.15 8.93
N SER A 138 5.03 -2.19 9.57
CA SER A 138 4.95 -2.14 11.03
C SER A 138 4.13 -3.28 11.60
N ILE A 139 3.03 -3.69 10.95
CA ILE A 139 2.27 -4.89 11.36
C ILE A 139 3.14 -6.13 11.27
N ARG A 140 3.83 -6.33 10.13
CA ARG A 140 4.75 -7.46 9.91
C ARG A 140 5.83 -7.55 10.98
N ASP A 141 6.36 -6.41 11.41
CA ASP A 141 7.45 -6.33 12.38
C ASP A 141 6.96 -6.33 13.85
N GLY A 142 5.65 -6.47 14.09
CA GLY A 142 5.06 -6.45 15.43
C GLY A 142 5.04 -5.05 16.08
N ASN A 143 5.33 -4.00 15.32
CA ASN A 143 5.25 -2.61 15.79
C ASN A 143 3.83 -2.06 15.58
N PHE A 144 2.89 -2.59 16.35
CA PHE A 144 1.46 -2.32 16.18
C PHE A 144 1.07 -0.87 16.47
N GLU A 145 1.76 -0.19 17.39
CA GLU A 145 1.55 1.24 17.67
C GLU A 145 1.87 2.11 16.45
N ASN A 146 3.05 1.90 15.83
CA ASN A 146 3.42 2.62 14.61
C ASN A 146 2.50 2.23 13.45
N ALA A 147 2.02 0.98 13.39
CA ALA A 147 1.04 0.57 12.39
C ALA A 147 -0.25 1.41 12.50
N VAL A 148 -0.76 1.64 13.71
CA VAL A 148 -1.90 2.55 13.94
C VAL A 148 -1.56 3.96 13.46
N THR A 149 -0.45 4.55 13.93
CA THR A 149 -0.04 5.91 13.52
C THR A 149 0.01 6.08 12.01
N ARG A 150 0.65 5.14 11.32
CA ARG A 150 0.84 5.17 9.86
C ARG A 150 -0.46 4.92 9.09
N SER A 151 -1.37 4.11 9.64
CA SER A 151 -2.70 3.90 9.05
C SER A 151 -3.51 5.20 9.03
N ILE A 152 -3.58 5.92 10.16
CA ILE A 152 -4.26 7.23 10.20
C ILE A 152 -3.55 8.24 9.31
N ALA A 153 -2.20 8.28 9.32
CA ALA A 153 -1.43 9.19 8.45
C ALA A 153 -1.73 8.96 6.96
N SER A 154 -1.91 7.71 6.52
CA SER A 154 -2.31 7.36 5.16
C SER A 154 -3.67 7.96 4.78
N LEU A 155 -4.66 7.86 5.68
CA LEU A 155 -5.98 8.46 5.48
C LEU A 155 -5.92 10.00 5.46
N GLU A 156 -5.16 10.62 6.37
CA GLU A 156 -4.93 12.07 6.40
C GLU A 156 -4.27 12.55 5.10
N SER A 157 -3.20 11.88 4.67
CA SER A 157 -2.51 12.14 3.40
C SER A 157 -3.46 12.03 2.21
N THR A 158 -4.35 11.03 2.19
CA THR A 158 -5.36 10.87 1.14
C THR A 158 -6.27 12.10 1.04
N MET A 159 -6.85 12.52 2.17
CA MET A 159 -7.75 13.68 2.22
C MET A 159 -7.03 14.98 1.84
N ARG A 160 -5.80 15.18 2.33
CA ARG A 160 -5.00 16.37 1.99
C ARG A 160 -4.67 16.43 0.49
N ILE A 161 -4.32 15.30 -0.12
CA ILE A 161 -4.09 15.25 -1.57
C ILE A 161 -5.38 15.59 -2.35
N CYS A 162 -6.55 15.14 -1.90
CA CYS A 162 -7.82 15.51 -2.53
C CYS A 162 -8.07 17.03 -2.46
N HIS A 163 -7.80 17.65 -1.30
CA HIS A 163 -7.85 19.10 -1.15
C HIS A 163 -6.92 19.81 -2.12
N GLU A 164 -5.66 19.39 -2.17
CA GLU A 164 -4.64 19.98 -3.05
C GLU A 164 -5.02 19.84 -4.53
N LYS A 165 -5.47 18.64 -4.96
CA LYS A 165 -5.82 18.37 -6.37
C LYS A 165 -7.10 19.04 -6.85
N LEU A 166 -8.03 19.39 -5.95
CA LEU A 166 -9.25 20.15 -6.29
C LEU A 166 -9.17 21.62 -5.87
N GLU A 167 -7.99 22.10 -5.47
CA GLU A 167 -7.76 23.47 -5.03
C GLU A 167 -8.71 23.92 -3.91
N LYS A 168 -9.05 23.01 -3.00
CA LYS A 168 -9.91 23.29 -1.84
C LYS A 168 -9.06 23.62 -0.61
N PRO A 169 -9.41 24.68 0.14
CA PRO A 169 -8.64 25.06 1.32
C PRO A 169 -8.66 23.95 2.36
N LEU A 170 -7.51 23.70 3.00
CA LEU A 170 -7.44 22.80 4.15
C LEU A 170 -8.22 23.40 5.34
N PRO A 171 -8.83 22.57 6.20
CA PRO A 171 -9.46 23.05 7.43
C PRO A 171 -8.45 23.73 8.35
N SER A 172 -8.93 24.69 9.17
CA SER A 172 -8.11 25.45 10.12
C SER A 172 -7.43 24.54 11.14
N LYS A 173 -8.17 23.55 11.65
CA LYS A 173 -7.63 22.45 12.47
C LYS A 173 -7.24 21.30 11.55
N ARG A 174 -6.00 20.81 11.66
CA ARG A 174 -5.46 19.73 10.81
C ARG A 174 -5.64 18.34 11.42
N GLN A 175 -6.68 18.13 12.21
CA GLN A 175 -6.99 16.80 12.74
C GLN A 175 -7.71 15.96 11.69
N VAL A 176 -7.56 14.64 11.74
CA VAL A 176 -8.21 13.70 10.82
C VAL A 176 -9.73 13.91 10.72
N THR A 177 -10.39 14.30 11.82
CA THR A 177 -11.83 14.59 11.87
C THR A 177 -12.23 15.81 11.08
N ASP A 178 -11.42 16.87 11.14
CA ASP A 178 -11.68 18.11 10.45
C ASP A 178 -11.42 17.95 8.94
N LEU A 179 -10.38 17.18 8.60
CA LEU A 179 -10.13 16.75 7.22
C LEU A 179 -11.28 15.93 6.66
N TRP A 180 -11.83 14.97 7.42
CA TRP A 180 -12.97 14.17 6.98
C TRP A 180 -14.20 15.03 6.71
N LYS A 181 -14.55 15.93 7.65
CA LYS A 181 -15.67 16.86 7.48
C LYS A 181 -15.54 17.64 6.17
N SER A 182 -14.40 18.30 5.98
CA SER A 182 -14.19 19.12 4.79
C SER A 182 -14.19 18.29 3.51
N THR A 183 -13.51 17.14 3.53
CA THR A 183 -13.46 16.18 2.41
C THR A 183 -14.84 15.67 2.03
N ARG A 184 -15.65 15.25 3.00
CA ARG A 184 -17.03 14.82 2.79
C ARG A 184 -17.87 15.90 2.09
N THR A 185 -17.73 17.14 2.53
CA THR A 185 -18.48 18.28 1.99
C THR A 185 -18.13 18.56 0.53
N PHE A 186 -16.85 18.82 0.19
CA PHE A 186 -16.52 19.16 -1.20
C PHE A 186 -16.56 17.96 -2.15
N LEU A 187 -16.55 16.73 -1.62
CA LEU A 187 -16.81 15.53 -2.41
C LEU A 187 -18.30 15.20 -2.54
N HIS A 188 -19.20 16.05 -2.04
CA HIS A 188 -20.65 15.90 -2.17
C HIS A 188 -21.13 14.49 -1.79
N PHE A 189 -20.58 13.93 -0.70
CA PHE A 189 -20.96 12.59 -0.25
C PHE A 189 -22.41 12.55 0.24
N ASP A 190 -22.90 13.68 0.78
CA ASP A 190 -24.26 13.80 1.30
C ASP A 190 -25.32 13.94 0.22
N GLU A 191 -24.90 14.28 -1.00
CA GLU A 191 -25.76 14.49 -2.17
C GLU A 191 -25.82 13.26 -3.08
N LEU A 192 -25.21 12.14 -2.67
CA LEU A 192 -25.18 10.90 -3.44
C LEU A 192 -26.55 10.21 -3.52
N ASP A 193 -27.43 10.49 -2.57
CA ASP A 193 -28.71 9.81 -2.42
C ASP A 193 -29.78 10.78 -1.91
N PRO A 194 -30.89 10.96 -2.65
CA PRO A 194 -31.98 11.85 -2.24
C PRO A 194 -32.72 11.37 -0.99
N SER A 195 -32.63 10.08 -0.62
CA SER A 195 -33.29 9.55 0.58
C SER A 195 -32.60 9.98 1.89
N GLY A 196 -31.37 10.49 1.81
CA GLY A 196 -30.56 10.87 2.97
C GLY A 196 -29.89 9.69 3.69
N ALA A 197 -30.08 8.45 3.25
CA ALA A 197 -29.45 7.27 3.84
C ALA A 197 -27.91 7.35 3.76
N THR A 198 -27.38 7.88 2.65
CA THR A 198 -25.93 8.09 2.51
C THR A 198 -25.40 9.10 3.53
N SER A 199 -26.11 10.20 3.77
CA SER A 199 -25.72 11.19 4.78
C SER A 199 -25.67 10.59 6.19
N THR A 200 -26.65 9.74 6.52
CA THR A 200 -26.65 8.98 7.78
C THR A 200 -25.41 8.08 7.91
N LEU A 201 -25.05 7.34 6.86
CA LEU A 201 -23.83 6.53 6.86
C LEU A 201 -22.57 7.40 7.03
N MET A 202 -22.47 8.52 6.33
CA MET A 202 -21.32 9.42 6.44
C MET A 202 -21.18 10.04 7.84
N ASN A 203 -22.30 10.25 8.54
CA ASN A 203 -22.30 10.66 9.95
C ASN A 203 -21.76 9.55 10.87
N ALA A 204 -22.14 8.29 10.63
CA ALA A 204 -21.57 7.16 11.37
C ALA A 204 -20.05 7.04 11.12
N LEU A 205 -19.61 7.19 9.87
CA LEU A 205 -18.20 7.17 9.50
C LEU A 205 -17.42 8.34 10.10
N TYR A 206 -18.03 9.51 10.27
CA TYR A 206 -17.41 10.61 11.03
C TYR A 206 -17.07 10.18 12.47
N GLY A 207 -17.96 9.42 13.13
CA GLY A 207 -17.70 8.82 14.44
C GLY A 207 -16.52 7.84 14.40
N VAL A 208 -16.45 6.98 13.38
CA VAL A 208 -15.33 6.05 13.19
C VAL A 208 -14.00 6.81 13.01
N VAL A 209 -13.96 7.81 12.13
CA VAL A 209 -12.74 8.62 11.89
C VAL A 209 -12.32 9.37 13.16
N THR A 210 -13.27 9.89 13.93
CA THR A 210 -13.00 10.51 15.23
C THR A 210 -12.33 9.54 16.18
N ASN A 211 -12.83 8.32 16.27
CA ASN A 211 -12.26 7.32 17.15
C ASN A 211 -10.94 6.73 16.63
N LEU A 212 -10.68 6.71 15.32
CA LEU A 212 -9.35 6.44 14.77
C LEU A 212 -8.33 7.50 15.20
N GLY A 213 -8.70 8.78 15.16
CA GLY A 213 -7.85 9.86 15.66
C GLY A 213 -7.54 9.72 17.15
N ARG A 214 -8.54 9.34 17.96
CA ARG A 214 -8.34 9.03 19.39
C ARG A 214 -7.46 7.80 19.60
N LEU A 215 -7.69 6.73 18.83
CA LEU A 215 -6.88 5.51 18.87
C LEU A 215 -5.41 5.82 18.65
N ARG A 216 -5.06 6.64 17.65
CA ARG A 216 -3.68 7.12 17.44
C ARG A 216 -3.12 7.87 18.64
N ASN A 217 -3.91 8.77 19.23
CA ASN A 217 -3.41 9.61 20.32
C ASN A 217 -3.21 8.81 21.62
N THR A 218 -3.98 7.74 21.83
CA THR A 218 -3.91 6.91 23.04
C THR A 218 -2.92 5.75 22.88
N LEU A 219 -2.90 5.11 21.71
CA LEU A 219 -2.22 3.84 21.48
C LEU A 219 -1.16 3.91 20.36
N GLY A 220 -1.05 5.02 19.64
CA GLY A 220 -0.04 5.21 18.61
C GLY A 220 1.26 5.78 19.19
N ASP A 221 2.32 5.70 18.39
CA ASP A 221 3.64 6.26 18.70
C ASP A 221 3.81 7.73 18.24
N ALA A 222 2.71 8.40 17.89
CA ALA A 222 2.72 9.80 17.44
C ALA A 222 3.18 10.80 18.51
N HIS A 223 3.15 10.39 19.78
CA HIS A 223 3.65 11.15 20.92
C HIS A 223 4.77 10.36 21.62
N GLY A 224 5.75 11.06 22.20
CA GLY A 224 6.88 10.42 22.89
C GLY A 224 6.44 9.46 23.99
N LYS A 225 7.17 8.35 24.17
CA LYS A 225 6.80 7.29 25.10
C LYS A 225 7.35 7.54 26.52
N GLY A 226 6.54 7.22 27.53
CA GLY A 226 6.99 7.09 28.92
C GLY A 226 7.67 5.74 29.17
N ILE A 227 7.84 5.35 30.44
CA ILE A 227 8.53 4.09 30.83
C ILE A 227 7.79 2.84 30.31
N PHE A 228 6.46 2.90 30.17
CA PHE A 228 5.63 1.80 29.67
C PHE A 228 5.06 2.12 28.29
N GLN A 229 5.12 1.15 27.38
CA GLN A 229 4.55 1.26 26.03
C GLN A 229 3.10 0.74 26.04
N PRO A 230 2.16 1.41 25.37
CA PRO A 230 0.80 0.90 25.22
C PRO A 230 0.80 -0.38 24.40
N ASP A 231 0.21 -1.45 24.93
CA ASP A 231 0.10 -2.73 24.22
C ASP A 231 -1.06 -2.67 23.23
N VAL A 232 -0.73 -2.64 21.93
CA VAL A 232 -1.71 -2.67 20.84
C VAL A 232 -1.75 -4.08 20.29
N SER A 233 -2.91 -4.72 20.35
CA SER A 233 -3.07 -6.05 19.77
C SER A 233 -3.05 -6.00 18.24
N GLU A 234 -2.52 -7.08 17.63
CA GLU A 234 -2.40 -7.24 16.18
C GLU A 234 -3.72 -6.97 15.45
N ASN A 235 -4.83 -7.54 15.94
CA ASN A 235 -6.16 -7.36 15.35
C ASN A 235 -6.63 -5.88 15.34
N ILE A 236 -6.21 -5.06 16.30
CA ILE A 236 -6.55 -3.63 16.34
C ILE A 236 -5.70 -2.85 15.33
N ALA A 237 -4.41 -3.19 15.20
CA ALA A 237 -3.56 -2.62 14.16
C ALA A 237 -4.06 -2.97 12.75
N GLU A 238 -4.49 -4.23 12.55
CA GLU A 238 -5.13 -4.66 11.30
C GLU A 238 -6.46 -3.93 11.04
N LEU A 239 -7.31 -3.80 12.05
CA LEU A 239 -8.56 -3.05 11.92
C LEU A 239 -8.30 -1.58 11.54
N ALA A 240 -7.28 -0.95 12.12
CA ALA A 240 -6.90 0.42 11.81
C ALA A 240 -6.46 0.56 10.33
N ILE A 241 -5.56 -0.30 9.84
CA ILE A 241 -5.10 -0.22 8.44
C ILE A 241 -6.23 -0.56 7.46
N ASN A 242 -7.10 -1.52 7.79
CA ASN A 242 -8.24 -1.90 6.95
C ASN A 242 -9.27 -0.78 6.84
N THR A 243 -9.58 -0.13 7.95
CA THR A 243 -10.52 0.98 8.00
C THR A 243 -9.97 2.17 7.22
N ALA A 244 -8.71 2.55 7.46
CA ALA A 244 -8.06 3.64 6.75
C ALA A 244 -7.98 3.37 5.23
N SER A 245 -7.63 2.15 4.84
CA SER A 245 -7.52 1.74 3.43
C SER A 245 -8.88 1.76 2.72
N THR A 246 -9.93 1.25 3.39
CA THR A 246 -11.29 1.23 2.85
C THR A 246 -11.84 2.65 2.66
N LEU A 247 -11.69 3.52 3.66
CA LEU A 247 -12.10 4.92 3.58
C LEU A 247 -11.33 5.66 2.47
N SER A 248 -10.02 5.46 2.39
CA SER A 248 -9.18 6.08 1.36
C SER A 248 -9.61 5.66 -0.05
N THR A 249 -9.92 4.38 -0.25
CA THR A 249 -10.44 3.87 -1.51
C THR A 249 -11.77 4.51 -1.90
N ALA A 250 -12.72 4.64 -0.95
CA ALA A 250 -14.00 5.29 -1.20
C ALA A 250 -13.84 6.78 -1.55
N ILE A 251 -12.98 7.50 -0.82
CA ILE A 251 -12.65 8.91 -1.06
C ILE A 251 -12.07 9.11 -2.47
N ILE A 252 -11.06 8.32 -2.85
CA ILE A 252 -10.41 8.45 -4.16
C ILE A 252 -11.39 8.13 -5.31
N ARG A 253 -12.21 7.08 -5.16
CA ARG A 253 -13.22 6.75 -6.15
C ARG A 253 -14.20 7.91 -6.36
N ARG A 254 -14.66 8.54 -5.28
CA ARG A 254 -15.54 9.70 -5.36
C ARG A 254 -14.84 10.92 -5.96
N PHE A 255 -13.61 11.21 -5.53
CA PHE A 255 -12.77 12.26 -6.11
C PHE A 255 -12.64 12.10 -7.64
N ASN A 256 -12.40 10.88 -8.12
CA ASN A 256 -12.31 10.60 -9.56
C ASN A 256 -13.64 10.82 -10.31
N GLN A 257 -14.78 10.51 -9.68
CA GLN A 257 -16.09 10.81 -10.28
C GLN A 257 -16.31 12.31 -10.45
N ILE A 258 -15.90 13.12 -9.47
CA ILE A 258 -16.04 14.58 -9.53
C ILE A 258 -15.11 15.17 -10.59
N LYS A 259 -13.85 14.73 -10.61
CA LYS A 259 -12.88 15.19 -11.61
C LYS A 259 -13.33 14.90 -13.04
N LYS A 260 -13.95 13.74 -13.30
CA LYS A 260 -14.51 13.42 -14.62
C LYS A 260 -15.60 14.42 -15.04
N LYS A 261 -16.53 14.74 -14.13
CA LYS A 261 -17.60 15.72 -14.39
C LYS A 261 -17.11 17.15 -14.61
N GLN A 262 -15.92 17.51 -14.12
CA GLN A 262 -15.33 18.84 -14.35
C GLN A 262 -14.65 18.96 -15.72
N ASN A 263 -14.32 17.83 -16.34
CA ASN A 263 -13.66 17.74 -17.63
C ASN A 263 -14.64 17.44 -18.79
N GLU A 264 -15.91 17.24 -18.47
CA GLU A 264 -17.04 17.12 -19.40
C GLU A 264 -17.69 18.50 -19.57
#